data_AF-A0A4R0D6N1-F1
#
_entry.id   AF-A0A4R0D6N1-F1
#
_cell.length_a   1.000
_cell.length_b   1.000
_cell.length_c   1.000
_cell.angle_alpha   90.00
_cell.angle_beta   90.00
_cell.angle_gamma   90.00
#
_symmetry.space_group_name_H-M   'P 1'
#
loop_
_entity.id
_entity.type
_entity.pdbx_description
1 polymer ?
#
loop_
_entity_poly.entity_id
_entity_poly.type
_entity_poly.pdbx_seq_one_letter_code
_entity_poly.pdbx_strand_id
1 'polypeptide(L)' 'SDHVHMLIQYPPTVQLSKLVNNLKSVTSRRMRNEFLDLRGNYTKPVLWSRSYFAGSCGGAPLEIIKQYIQNQQG' A
#
# COMPACT_ATOMS: atom_id res chain seq x y z
N SER A 1 5.78 -1.08 -12.49
CA SER A 1 5.69 -1.13 -11.01
C SER A 1 4.31 -1.65 -10.66
N ASP A 2 4.23 -2.71 -9.86
CA ASP A 2 3.01 -3.49 -9.55
C ASP A 2 2.66 -3.50 -8.05
N HIS A 3 3.39 -2.71 -7.25
CA HIS A 3 3.25 -2.61 -5.80
C HIS A 3 3.40 -1.15 -5.34
N VAL A 4 2.92 -0.86 -4.12
CA VAL A 4 2.99 0.49 -3.52
C VAL A 4 3.69 0.41 -2.17
N HIS A 5 4.68 1.28 -1.98
CA HIS A 5 5.38 1.47 -0.71
C HIS A 5 4.84 2.69 0.01
N MET A 6 4.55 2.57 1.31
CA MET A 6 4.06 3.66 2.14
C MET A 6 4.83 3.72 3.45
N LEU A 7 5.38 4.89 3.77
CA LEU A 7 5.87 5.21 5.11
C LEU A 7 4.74 5.93 5.86
N ILE A 8 4.27 5.34 6.95
CA ILE A 8 3.12 5.85 7.69
C ILE A 8 3.43 5.95 9.18
N GLN A 9 3.02 7.07 9.78
CA GLN A 9 2.90 7.21 11.23
C GLN A 9 1.43 7.01 11.61
N TYR A 10 1.16 6.14 12.57
CA TYR A 10 -0.19 5.83 13.02
C TYR A 10 -0.24 5.61 14.54
N PRO A 11 -1.39 5.84 15.21
CA PRO A 11 -1.50 5.66 16.65
C PRO A 11 -1.26 4.19 17.06
N PRO A 12 -0.55 3.94 18.18
CA PRO A 12 -0.19 2.58 18.60
C PRO A 12 -1.41 1.72 18.99
N THR A 13 -2.54 2.35 19.30
CA THR A 13 -3.81 1.68 19.62
C THR A 13 -4.51 1.12 18.37
N VAL A 14 -4.09 1.51 17.16
CA VAL A 14 -4.66 1.03 15.91
C VAL A 14 -3.96 -0.27 15.51
N GLN A 15 -4.76 -1.31 15.30
CA GLN A 15 -4.26 -2.58 14.76
C GLN A 15 -3.79 -2.38 13.31
N LEU A 16 -2.51 -2.67 13.06
CA LEU A 16 -1.89 -2.49 11.73
C LEU A 16 -2.64 -3.25 10.63
N SER A 17 -3.10 -4.46 10.92
CA SER A 17 -3.89 -5.28 9.99
C SER A 17 -5.20 -4.59 9.58
N LYS A 18 -5.91 -3.94 10.52
CA LYS A 18 -7.12 -3.17 10.23
C LYS A 18 -6.81 -1.96 9.36
N LEU A 19 -5.72 -1.25 9.66
CA LEU A 19 -5.29 -0.09 8.90
C LEU A 19 -4.98 -0.47 7.44
N VAL A 20 -4.16 -1.49 7.22
CA VAL A 20 -3.78 -1.95 5.87
C VAL A 20 -5.00 -2.46 5.10
N ASN A 21 -5.88 -3.22 5.74
CA ASN A 21 -7.11 -3.69 5.10
C ASN A 21 -8.02 -2.53 4.68
N ASN A 22 -8.17 -1.53 5.55
CA ASN A 22 -8.96 -0.34 5.23
C ASN A 22 -8.35 0.41 4.04
N LEU A 23 -7.05 0.67 4.05
CA LEU A 23 -6.34 1.33 2.95
C LEU A 23 -6.57 0.59 1.62
N LYS A 24 -6.37 -0.73 1.59
CA LYS A 24 -6.56 -1.56 0.38
C LYS A 24 -8.00 -1.53 -0.10
N SER A 25 -8.98 -1.68 0.79
CA SER A 25 -10.40 -1.69 0.42
C SER A 25 -10.90 -0.33 -0.07
N VAL A 26 -10.55 0.76 0.64
CA VAL A 26 -10.98 2.11 0.29
C VAL A 26 -10.33 2.55 -1.02
N THR A 27 -9.03 2.36 -1.18
CA THR A 27 -8.34 2.70 -2.44
C THR A 27 -8.85 1.86 -3.60
N SER A 28 -9.10 0.56 -3.41
CA SER A 28 -9.71 -0.28 -4.46
C SER A 28 -11.05 0.26 -4.93
N ARG A 29 -11.92 0.70 -4.01
CA ARG A 29 -13.22 1.30 -4.35
C ARG A 29 -13.06 2.65 -5.04
N ARG A 30 -12.24 3.55 -4.47
CA ARG A 30 -12.05 4.91 -5.00
C ARG A 30 -11.45 4.89 -6.40
N MET A 31 -10.37 4.12 -6.61
CA MET A 31 -9.72 4.01 -7.92
C MET A 31 -10.68 3.54 -9.02
N ARG A 32 -11.56 2.56 -8.70
CA ARG A 32 -12.58 2.09 -9.66
C ARG A 32 -13.69 3.10 -9.95
N ASN A 33 -13.94 4.02 -9.03
CA ASN A 33 -14.95 5.06 -9.20
C ASN A 33 -14.39 6.31 -9.90
N GLU A 34 -13.15 6.69 -9.58
CA GLU A 34 -12.51 7.91 -10.09
C GLU A 34 -11.91 7.70 -11.49
N PHE A 35 -11.45 6.50 -11.81
CA PHE A 35 -10.81 6.19 -13.10
C PHE A 35 -11.65 5.17 -13.87
N LEU A 36 -12.62 5.66 -14.64
CA LEU A 36 -13.50 4.83 -15.47
C LEU A 36 -12.72 4.01 -16.51
N ASP A 37 -11.60 4.53 -17.00
CA ASP A 37 -10.69 3.81 -17.92
C ASP A 37 -10.04 2.59 -17.26
N LEU A 38 -9.75 2.66 -15.96
CA LEU A 38 -9.32 1.49 -15.20
C LEU A 38 -10.45 0.46 -15.11
N ARG A 39 -11.72 0.87 -15.03
CA ARG A 39 -12.84 -0.07 -14.98
C ARG A 39 -13.02 -0.86 -16.28
N GLY A 40 -12.71 -0.26 -17.43
CA GLY A 40 -12.78 -0.92 -18.74
C GLY A 40 -11.55 -1.77 -19.08
N ASN A 41 -10.35 -1.32 -18.69
CA ASN A 41 -9.09 -1.98 -19.03
C ASN A 41 -8.56 -2.94 -17.95
N TYR A 42 -9.07 -2.87 -16.72
CA TYR A 42 -8.62 -3.73 -15.62
C TYR A 42 -9.46 -5.02 -15.56
N THR A 43 -8.95 -6.07 -16.18
CA THR A 43 -9.59 -7.40 -16.24
C THR A 43 -9.51 -8.21 -14.95
N LYS A 44 -8.67 -7.81 -13.98
CA LYS A 44 -8.52 -8.54 -12.72
C LYS A 44 -9.68 -8.20 -11.76
N PRO A 45 -10.26 -9.20 -11.06
CA PRO A 45 -11.37 -8.97 -10.14
C PRO A 45 -10.96 -8.22 -8.86
N VAL A 46 -9.66 -8.14 -8.56
CA VAL A 46 -9.11 -7.50 -7.37
C VAL A 46 -7.94 -6.59 -7.73
N LEU A 47 -7.91 -5.39 -7.12
CA LEU A 47 -6.83 -4.41 -7.34
C LEU A 47 -5.54 -4.78 -6.60
N TRP A 48 -5.69 -5.26 -5.36
CA TRP A 48 -4.57 -5.57 -4.48
C TRP A 48 -4.45 -7.07 -4.24
N SER A 49 -3.22 -7.57 -4.15
CA SER A 49 -2.95 -8.90 -3.58
C SER A 49 -3.53 -8.99 -2.16
N ARG A 50 -3.89 -10.19 -1.68
CA ARG A 50 -4.34 -10.37 -0.29
C ARG A 50 -3.21 -10.08 0.71
N SER A 51 -1.98 -10.43 0.36
CA SER A 51 -0.79 -10.24 1.19
C SER A 51 -0.37 -8.77 1.28
N TYR A 52 0.41 -8.45 2.31
CA TYR A 52 1.13 -7.19 2.47
C TYR A 52 2.39 -7.44 3.30
N PHE A 53 3.38 -6.56 3.15
CA PHE A 53 4.56 -6.53 4.01
C PHE A 53 4.47 -5.29 4.91
N ALA A 54 4.89 -5.43 6.16
CA ALA A 54 5.06 -4.30 7.07
C ALA A 54 6.27 -4.53 7.97
N GLY A 55 7.11 -3.51 8.08
CA GLY A 55 8.28 -3.49 8.95
C GLY A 55 8.33 -2.18 9.73
N SER A 56 8.74 -2.25 10.99
CA SER A 56 9.03 -1.04 11.77
C SER A 56 10.34 -0.44 11.29
N CYS A 57 10.33 0.88 11.07
CA CYS A 57 11.55 1.65 10.87
C CYS A 57 11.89 2.30 12.22
N GLY A 58 12.50 1.53 13.12
CA GLY A 58 12.91 2.06 14.43
C GLY A 58 14.05 3.05 14.25
N GLY A 59 13.78 4.36 14.41
CA GLY A 59 14.80 5.43 14.43
C GLY A 59 15.66 5.58 13.17
N ALA A 60 15.43 4.81 12.12
CA ALA A 60 16.27 4.79 10.93
C ALA A 60 16.16 6.13 10.18
N PRO A 61 17.29 6.76 9.81
CA PRO A 61 17.29 7.98 9.01
C PRO A 61 16.46 7.80 7.74
N LEU A 62 15.79 8.87 7.30
CA LEU A 62 14.93 8.87 6.11
C LEU A 62 15.64 8.31 4.86
N GLU A 63 16.96 8.46 4.78
CA GLU A 63 17.82 7.91 3.72
C GLU A 63 17.81 6.38 3.66
N ILE A 64 17.80 5.70 4.80
CA ILE A 64 17.73 4.23 4.84
C ILE A 64 16.36 3.75 4.37
N ILE A 65 15.29 4.45 4.74
CA ILE A 65 13.93 4.14 4.29
C ILE A 65 13.82 4.34 2.78
N LYS A 66 14.40 5.43 2.26
CA LYS A 66 14.44 5.71 0.82
C LYS A 66 15.22 4.65 0.06
N GLN A 67 16.39 4.24 0.56
CA GLN A 67 17.18 3.16 -0.02
C GLN A 67 16.43 1.82 0.00
N TYR A 68 15.74 1.49 1.09
CA TYR A 68 14.91 0.29 1.18
C TYR A 68 13.82 0.27 0.11
N ILE A 69 13.08 1.37 -0.06
CA ILE A 69 12.02 1.51 -1.08
C ILE A 69 12.61 1.39 -2.49
N GLN A 70 13.78 1.97 -2.74
CA GLN A 70 14.43 1.91 -4.06
C GLN A 70 14.98 0.52 -4.39
N ASN A 71 15.45 -0.22 -3.37
CA ASN A 71 16.05 -1.53 -3.52
C ASN A 71 15.02 -2.68 -3.49
N GLN A 72 13.79 -2.44 -3.06
CA GLN A 72 12.68 -3.39 -3.24
C GLN A 72 12.19 -3.36 -4.69
N GLN A 73 12.96 -4.01 -5.57
CA GLN A 73 12.50 -4.42 -6.89
C GLN A 73 11.97 -5.84 -6.77
N GLY A 74 10.64 -5.96 -6.85
CA GLY A 74 9.95 -7.21 -7.18
C GLY A 74 9.73 -7.27 -8.68
#